data_AF-J2ZNI0-F1
#
_entry.id   AF-J2ZNI0-F1
#
_cell.length_a   1.000
_cell.length_b   1.000
_cell.length_c   1.000
_cell.angle_alpha   90.00
_cell.angle_beta   90.00
_cell.angle_gamma   90.00
#
_symmetry.space_group_name_H-M   'P 1'
#
loop_
_entity.id
_entity.type
_entity.pdbx_description
1 polymer ?
#
loop_
_entity_poly.entity_id
_entity_poly.type
_entity_poly.pdbx_seq_one_letter_code
_entity_poly.pdbx_strand_id
1 'polypeptide(L)'
;MVRDGELAASHFLKAALQALDVEEHSSVIQGLLGRITTCLSAFLPPAVRRDLAPGTADRLLELARAAQAGSDKQLQLIRAVAAHAVTGEQLDVVAGFLEGTSALEGLDVDQDLRWDLLTGLVAAGRFGEERIHAEEARDRTTTGRERAAEARAAIPTPEAKEATWRALVDDASMPNETQVRVLRGLTSVERRPDLLVPFVSEYVEAIDSLWSSRTFHMAENLLTGLWSCATVGLDGADPAAALEGWLESHAQAPAALRRIVRENLDDTRRVARAQAAETGE
;
A
#
# COMPACT_ATOMS: atom_id res chain seq x y z
N MET A 1 -17.36 7.93 11.27
CA MET A 1 -16.31 8.12 12.30
C MET A 1 -14.96 8.49 11.69
N VAL A 2 -13.92 7.64 11.63
CA VAL A 2 -12.58 8.09 11.13
C VAL A 2 -12.63 8.58 9.69
N ARG A 3 -13.25 7.78 8.82
CA ARG A 3 -13.45 8.10 7.40
C ARG A 3 -14.19 9.42 7.16
N ASP A 4 -15.03 9.81 8.11
CA ASP A 4 -15.90 10.98 8.00
C ASP A 4 -15.31 12.18 8.75
N GLY A 5 -14.12 12.03 9.35
CA GLY A 5 -13.43 13.08 10.12
C GLY A 5 -13.98 13.31 11.53
N GLU A 6 -14.77 12.38 12.06
CA GLU A 6 -15.40 12.50 13.39
C GLU A 6 -14.59 11.81 14.50
N LEU A 7 -13.53 11.07 14.15
CA LEU A 7 -12.65 10.37 15.09
C LEU A 7 -11.22 10.42 14.55
N ALA A 8 -10.25 10.81 15.38
CA ALA A 8 -8.83 10.76 15.04
C ALA A 8 -8.41 9.34 14.64
N ALA A 9 -7.56 9.23 13.62
CA ALA A 9 -7.09 7.93 13.13
C ALA A 9 -6.20 7.23 14.15
N SER A 10 -5.43 7.97 14.96
CA SER A 10 -4.64 7.39 16.07
C SER A 10 -5.51 6.74 17.15
N HIS A 11 -6.68 7.31 17.45
CA HIS A 11 -7.62 6.74 18.43
C HIS A 11 -8.16 5.39 17.94
N PHE A 12 -8.56 5.32 16.67
CA PHE A 12 -8.95 4.04 16.07
C PHE A 12 -7.80 3.05 16.05
N LEU A 13 -6.59 3.48 15.65
CA LEU A 13 -5.41 2.62 15.58
C LEU A 13 -5.12 1.97 16.93
N LYS A 14 -5.12 2.77 18.01
CA LYS A 14 -4.96 2.27 19.37
C LYS A 14 -6.05 1.27 19.78
N ALA A 15 -7.32 1.59 19.50
CA ALA A 15 -8.44 0.71 19.83
C ALA A 15 -8.40 -0.61 19.02
N ALA A 16 -8.02 -0.55 17.74
CA ALA A 16 -7.89 -1.72 16.89
C ALA A 16 -6.77 -2.65 17.36
N LEU A 17 -5.61 -2.11 17.75
CA LEU A 17 -4.51 -2.89 18.33
C LEU A 17 -4.92 -3.55 19.66
N GLN A 18 -5.68 -2.86 20.50
CA GLN A 18 -6.23 -3.45 21.74
C GLN A 18 -7.26 -4.55 21.46
N ALA A 19 -8.11 -4.38 20.45
CA ALA A 19 -9.09 -5.40 20.08
C ALA A 19 -8.43 -6.71 19.61
N LEU A 20 -7.27 -6.62 18.94
CA LEU A 20 -6.49 -7.80 18.51
C LEU A 20 -5.94 -8.64 19.68
N ASP A 21 -5.92 -8.11 20.91
CA ASP A 21 -5.50 -8.86 22.10
C ASP A 21 -6.42 -10.03 22.41
N VAL A 22 -7.72 -9.86 22.12
CA VAL A 22 -8.77 -10.80 22.54
C VAL A 22 -9.55 -11.39 21.37
N GLU A 23 -9.47 -10.78 20.18
CA GLU A 23 -10.17 -11.27 19.00
C GLU A 23 -9.51 -12.52 18.42
N GLU A 24 -10.30 -13.55 18.14
CA GLU A 24 -9.84 -14.85 17.63
C GLU A 24 -10.51 -15.21 16.29
N HIS A 25 -11.55 -14.48 15.87
CA HIS A 25 -12.21 -14.69 14.59
C HIS A 25 -11.40 -14.12 13.42
N SER A 26 -10.84 -15.02 12.61
CA SER A 26 -9.98 -14.73 11.46
C SER A 26 -10.50 -13.62 10.52
N SER A 27 -11.79 -13.61 10.19
CA SER A 27 -12.37 -12.56 9.31
C SER A 27 -12.43 -11.18 9.97
N VAL A 28 -12.64 -11.12 11.29
CA VAL A 28 -12.63 -9.87 12.06
C VAL A 28 -11.21 -9.33 12.15
N ILE A 29 -10.23 -10.20 12.44
CA ILE A 29 -8.81 -9.86 12.50
C ILE A 29 -8.35 -9.30 11.15
N GLN A 30 -8.63 -10.00 10.05
CA GLN A 30 -8.33 -9.52 8.70
C GLN A 30 -8.94 -8.13 8.43
N GLY A 31 -10.20 -7.94 8.83
CA GLY A 31 -10.88 -6.65 8.70
C GLY A 31 -10.28 -5.54 9.57
N LEU A 32 -9.76 -5.86 10.75
CA LEU A 32 -9.05 -4.90 11.62
C LEU A 32 -7.70 -4.53 11.05
N LEU A 33 -6.91 -5.52 10.62
CA LEU A 33 -5.60 -5.32 10.00
C LEU A 33 -5.70 -4.46 8.74
N GLY A 34 -6.69 -4.70 7.86
CA GLY A 34 -6.91 -3.84 6.69
C GLY A 34 -7.22 -2.38 7.04
N ARG A 35 -7.92 -2.14 8.15
CA ARG A 35 -8.20 -0.77 8.63
C ARG A 35 -6.96 -0.14 9.28
N ILE A 36 -6.14 -0.93 9.98
CA ILE A 36 -4.82 -0.48 10.48
C ILE A 36 -3.96 -0.04 9.31
N THR A 37 -3.87 -0.85 8.24
CA THR A 37 -3.18 -0.50 7.00
C THR A 37 -3.72 0.80 6.39
N THR A 38 -5.04 1.01 6.37
CA THR A 38 -5.65 2.26 5.86
C THR A 38 -5.25 3.47 6.72
N CYS A 39 -5.17 3.30 8.04
CA CYS A 39 -4.74 4.38 8.94
C CYS A 39 -3.28 4.76 8.69
N LEU A 40 -2.40 3.76 8.59
CA LEU A 40 -0.98 3.98 8.34
C LEU A 40 -0.71 4.48 6.90
N SER A 41 -1.41 3.99 5.88
CA SER A 41 -1.09 4.39 4.50
C SER A 41 -1.67 5.75 4.11
N ALA A 42 -2.83 6.14 4.67
CA ALA A 42 -3.56 7.32 4.21
C ALA A 42 -4.06 8.27 5.31
N PHE A 43 -4.76 7.77 6.34
CA PHE A 43 -5.52 8.64 7.24
C PHE A 43 -4.69 9.36 8.31
N LEU A 44 -3.55 8.79 8.72
CA LEU A 44 -2.64 9.51 9.60
C LEU A 44 -1.88 10.59 8.82
N PRO A 45 -1.81 11.83 9.32
CA PRO A 45 -0.91 12.83 8.78
C PRO A 45 0.54 12.30 8.75
N PRO A 46 1.34 12.67 7.73
CA PRO A 46 2.68 12.11 7.54
C PRO A 46 3.59 12.21 8.78
N ALA A 47 3.52 13.31 9.54
CA ALA A 47 4.29 13.47 10.77
C ALA A 47 3.85 12.50 11.87
N VAL A 48 2.54 12.43 12.16
CA VAL A 48 1.97 11.53 13.17
C VAL A 48 2.23 10.06 12.81
N ARG A 49 2.14 9.71 11.53
CA ARG A 49 2.51 8.38 11.05
C ARG A 49 3.95 8.01 11.36
N ARG A 50 4.91 8.91 11.11
CA ARG A 50 6.33 8.64 11.40
C ARG A 50 6.55 8.30 12.88
N ASP A 51 5.78 8.93 13.77
CA ASP A 51 5.88 8.71 15.20
C ASP A 51 5.18 7.40 15.65
N LEU A 52 4.03 7.05 15.05
CA LEU A 52 3.22 5.90 15.47
C LEU A 52 3.56 4.58 14.76
N ALA A 53 4.11 4.62 13.55
CA ALA A 53 4.39 3.42 12.76
C ALA A 53 5.35 2.44 13.47
N PRO A 54 6.48 2.87 14.08
CA PRO A 54 7.37 1.96 14.80
C PRO A 54 6.64 1.19 15.92
N GLY A 55 5.95 1.90 16.82
CA GLY A 55 5.24 1.27 17.93
C GLY A 55 4.07 0.39 17.50
N THR A 56 3.46 0.70 16.35
CA THR A 56 2.41 -0.14 15.77
C THR A 56 2.98 -1.47 15.27
N ALA A 57 4.10 -1.44 14.54
CA ALA A 57 4.77 -2.64 14.06
C ALA A 57 5.30 -3.50 15.22
N ASP A 58 5.83 -2.88 16.28
CA ASP A 58 6.22 -3.60 17.51
C ASP A 58 5.02 -4.29 18.14
N ARG A 59 3.88 -3.60 18.26
CA ARG A 59 2.67 -4.20 18.84
C ARG A 59 2.13 -5.36 18.02
N LEU A 60 2.13 -5.25 16.69
CA LEU A 60 1.75 -6.34 15.79
C LEU A 60 2.68 -7.56 15.95
N LEU A 61 3.98 -7.33 16.16
CA LEU A 61 4.95 -8.40 16.39
C LEU A 61 4.77 -9.07 17.75
N GLU A 62 4.49 -8.31 18.81
CA GLU A 62 4.12 -8.85 20.13
C GLU A 62 2.88 -9.74 20.04
N LEU A 63 1.84 -9.25 19.36
CA LEU A 63 0.62 -10.00 19.10
C LEU A 63 0.90 -11.29 18.31
N ALA A 64 1.75 -11.23 17.27
CA ALA A 64 2.11 -12.40 16.49
C ALA A 64 2.84 -13.46 17.33
N ARG A 65 3.70 -13.02 18.26
CA ARG A 65 4.43 -13.90 19.19
C ARG A 65 3.52 -14.51 20.27
N ALA A 66 2.47 -13.80 20.67
CA ALA A 66 1.53 -14.26 21.68
C ALA A 66 0.38 -15.10 21.11
N ALA A 67 0.12 -15.03 19.80
CA ALA A 67 -0.92 -15.81 19.14
C ALA A 67 -0.65 -17.32 19.25
N GLN A 68 -1.73 -18.10 19.23
CA GLN A 68 -1.67 -19.56 19.16
C GLN A 68 -0.76 -20.00 18.00
N ALA A 69 0.25 -20.82 18.28
CA ALA A 69 1.17 -21.34 17.28
C ALA A 69 0.43 -22.02 16.12
N GLY A 70 0.78 -21.66 14.88
CA GLY A 70 0.19 -22.22 13.66
C GLY A 70 -1.25 -21.75 13.36
N SER A 71 -1.74 -20.73 14.06
CA SER A 71 -3.07 -20.16 13.81
C SER A 71 -3.09 -19.17 12.63
N ASP A 72 -4.26 -19.02 12.02
CA ASP A 72 -4.52 -17.96 11.03
C ASP A 72 -4.19 -16.56 11.58
N LYS A 73 -4.48 -16.31 12.87
CA LYS A 73 -4.17 -15.06 13.56
C LYS A 73 -2.66 -14.79 13.52
N GLN A 74 -1.85 -15.79 13.86
CA GLN A 74 -0.39 -15.68 13.80
C GLN A 74 0.08 -15.33 12.38
N LEU A 75 -0.41 -16.04 11.35
CA LEU A 75 -0.06 -15.80 9.95
C LEU A 75 -0.45 -14.38 9.49
N GLN A 76 -1.67 -13.95 9.78
CA GLN A 76 -2.18 -12.62 9.41
C GLN A 76 -1.38 -11.50 10.07
N LEU A 77 -1.01 -11.66 11.34
CA LEU A 77 -0.19 -10.70 12.07
C LEU A 77 1.24 -10.62 11.50
N ILE A 78 1.85 -11.75 11.12
CA ILE A 78 3.19 -11.74 10.50
C ILE A 78 3.18 -11.03 9.15
N ARG A 79 2.14 -11.25 8.33
CA ARG A 79 1.95 -10.49 7.08
C ARG A 79 1.83 -8.98 7.35
N ALA A 80 1.09 -8.60 8.39
CA ALA A 80 0.96 -7.21 8.78
C ALA A 80 2.29 -6.61 9.29
N VAL A 81 3.07 -7.36 10.08
CA VAL A 81 4.42 -6.94 10.51
C VAL A 81 5.31 -6.70 9.29
N ALA A 82 5.30 -7.59 8.30
CA ALA A 82 6.09 -7.41 7.08
C ALA A 82 5.68 -6.16 6.29
N ALA A 83 4.37 -5.92 6.19
CA ALA A 83 3.83 -4.75 5.50
C ALA A 83 4.25 -3.44 6.18
N HIS A 84 4.30 -3.41 7.52
CA HIS A 84 4.41 -2.18 8.32
C HIS A 84 5.74 -1.99 9.05
N ALA A 85 6.67 -2.96 9.02
CA ALA A 85 7.98 -2.81 9.66
C ALA A 85 8.75 -1.61 9.10
N VAL A 86 9.24 -0.73 9.95
CA VAL A 86 9.92 0.52 9.54
C VAL A 86 11.30 0.71 10.17
N THR A 87 11.59 0.08 11.30
CA THR A 87 12.89 0.19 11.98
C THR A 87 13.84 -0.91 11.53
N GLY A 88 15.16 -0.69 11.66
CA GLY A 88 16.17 -1.70 11.34
C GLY A 88 15.95 -3.03 12.09
N GLU A 89 15.65 -2.95 13.39
CA GLU A 89 15.39 -4.13 14.23
C GLU A 89 14.15 -4.91 13.78
N GLN A 90 13.06 -4.21 13.43
CA GLN A 90 11.85 -4.86 12.89
C GLN A 90 12.14 -5.54 11.55
N LEU A 91 12.92 -4.89 10.68
CA LEU A 91 13.30 -5.44 9.38
C LEU A 91 14.22 -6.66 9.52
N ASP A 92 15.12 -6.67 10.51
CA ASP A 92 15.95 -7.84 10.82
C ASP A 92 15.11 -9.02 11.31
N VAL A 93 14.04 -8.77 12.10
CA VAL A 93 13.08 -9.81 12.48
C VAL A 93 12.34 -10.38 11.26
N VAL A 94 11.83 -9.51 10.37
CA VAL A 94 11.12 -9.94 9.14
C VAL A 94 12.06 -10.72 8.21
N ALA A 95 13.30 -10.26 8.03
CA ALA A 95 14.32 -11.00 7.29
C ALA A 95 14.61 -12.36 7.94
N GLY A 96 14.66 -12.41 9.27
CA GLY A 96 14.84 -13.67 10.00
C GLY A 96 13.70 -14.66 9.83
N PHE A 97 12.44 -14.19 9.67
CA PHE A 97 11.33 -15.07 9.28
C PHE A 97 11.53 -15.66 7.88
N LEU A 98 11.97 -14.85 6.92
CA LEU A 98 12.19 -15.30 5.54
C LEU A 98 13.36 -16.29 5.41
N GLU A 99 14.42 -16.07 6.20
CA GLU A 99 15.64 -16.88 6.20
C GLU A 99 15.57 -18.09 7.14
N GLY A 100 14.54 -18.16 7.99
CA GLY A 100 14.35 -19.22 8.99
C GLY A 100 15.27 -19.11 10.21
N THR A 101 15.89 -17.94 10.43
CA THR A 101 16.79 -17.69 11.58
C THR A 101 16.04 -17.16 12.81
N SER A 102 14.83 -16.62 12.62
CA SER A 102 13.93 -16.16 13.69
C SER A 102 12.66 -17.00 13.70
N ALA A 103 12.76 -18.28 14.08
CA ALA A 103 11.59 -19.18 14.04
C ALA A 103 10.51 -18.77 15.08
N LEU A 104 9.26 -18.72 14.62
CA LEU A 104 8.06 -18.71 15.48
C LEU A 104 7.46 -20.12 15.48
N GLU A 105 7.13 -20.63 16.66
CA GLU A 105 6.52 -21.95 16.77
C GLU A 105 5.22 -22.00 15.95
N GLY A 106 5.09 -23.04 15.12
CA GLY A 106 3.92 -23.25 14.25
C GLY A 106 3.86 -22.38 12.99
N LEU A 107 4.75 -21.41 12.81
CA LEU A 107 4.78 -20.59 11.59
C LEU A 107 5.40 -21.38 10.43
N ASP A 108 4.56 -21.81 9.50
CA ASP A 108 5.01 -22.35 8.21
C ASP A 108 5.23 -21.21 7.21
N VAL A 109 6.46 -21.09 6.70
CA VAL A 109 6.83 -20.05 5.74
C VAL A 109 6.73 -20.61 4.33
N ASP A 110 5.48 -20.74 3.89
CA ASP A 110 5.12 -21.16 2.53
C ASP A 110 5.52 -20.12 1.47
N GLN A 111 5.38 -20.48 0.20
CA GLN A 111 5.81 -19.63 -0.91
C GLN A 111 5.08 -18.28 -0.95
N ASP A 112 3.80 -18.22 -0.56
CA ASP A 112 3.05 -16.98 -0.53
C ASP A 112 3.52 -16.06 0.60
N LEU A 113 3.78 -16.60 1.79
CA LEU A 113 4.34 -15.84 2.90
C LEU A 113 5.76 -15.36 2.58
N ARG A 114 6.59 -16.18 1.91
CA ARG A 114 7.92 -15.74 1.46
C ARG A 114 7.85 -14.49 0.59
N TRP A 115 6.92 -14.46 -0.36
CA TRP A 115 6.68 -13.27 -1.19
C TRP A 115 6.16 -12.08 -0.39
N ASP A 116 5.26 -12.28 0.57
CA ASP A 116 4.77 -11.20 1.43
C ASP A 116 5.90 -10.58 2.29
N LEU A 117 6.73 -11.43 2.90
CA LEU A 117 7.91 -11.01 3.68
C LEU A 117 8.92 -10.26 2.80
N LEU A 118 9.25 -10.82 1.64
CA LEU A 118 10.19 -10.22 0.69
C LEU A 118 9.70 -8.87 0.18
N THR A 119 8.44 -8.76 -0.26
CA THR A 119 7.87 -7.49 -0.73
C THR A 119 7.87 -6.44 0.37
N GLY A 120 7.56 -6.81 1.62
CA GLY A 120 7.67 -5.91 2.77
C GLY A 120 9.10 -5.37 2.97
N LEU A 121 10.10 -6.25 2.91
CA LEU A 121 11.53 -5.89 3.02
C LEU A 121 12.01 -5.03 1.84
N VAL A 122 11.54 -5.31 0.63
CA VAL A 122 11.85 -4.51 -0.56
C VAL A 122 11.22 -3.12 -0.45
N ALA A 123 9.93 -3.03 -0.08
CA ALA A 123 9.24 -1.76 0.13
C ALA A 123 9.86 -0.91 1.25
N ALA A 124 10.56 -1.55 2.20
CA ALA A 124 11.35 -0.89 3.24
C ALA A 124 12.77 -0.49 2.79
N GLY A 125 13.18 -0.87 1.58
CA GLY A 125 14.54 -0.64 1.07
C GLY A 125 15.60 -1.54 1.69
N ARG A 126 15.20 -2.57 2.47
CA ARG A 126 16.12 -3.53 3.08
C ARG A 126 16.69 -4.50 2.03
N PHE A 127 15.85 -4.92 1.11
CA PHE A 127 16.18 -5.80 -0.02
C PHE A 127 15.86 -5.10 -1.36
N GLY A 128 16.36 -5.68 -2.45
CA GLY A 128 16.18 -5.17 -3.81
C GLY A 128 16.29 -6.27 -4.86
N GLU A 129 16.66 -5.90 -6.09
CA GLU A 129 16.61 -6.78 -7.28
C GLU A 129 17.29 -8.13 -7.09
N GLU A 130 18.44 -8.19 -6.40
CA GLU A 130 19.16 -9.46 -6.17
C GLU A 130 18.29 -10.49 -5.42
N ARG A 131 17.62 -10.05 -4.34
CA ARG A 131 16.76 -10.92 -3.54
C ARG A 131 15.46 -11.27 -4.27
N ILE A 132 14.92 -10.33 -5.05
CA ILE A 132 13.74 -10.57 -5.90
C ILE A 132 14.06 -11.64 -6.94
N HIS A 133 15.19 -11.51 -7.64
CA HIS A 133 15.62 -12.47 -8.64
C HIS A 133 15.86 -13.86 -8.04
N ALA A 134 16.48 -13.95 -6.87
CA ALA A 134 16.69 -15.22 -6.17
C ALA A 134 15.36 -15.92 -5.82
N GLU A 135 14.36 -15.17 -5.36
CA GLU A 135 13.03 -15.73 -5.05
C GLU A 135 12.24 -16.07 -6.33
N GLU A 136 12.33 -15.25 -7.37
CA GLU A 136 11.72 -15.55 -8.69
C GLU A 136 12.32 -16.81 -9.33
N ALA A 137 13.63 -17.05 -9.15
CA ALA A 137 14.28 -18.27 -9.59
C ALA A 137 13.81 -19.50 -8.81
N ARG A 138 13.43 -19.32 -7.54
CA ARG A 138 12.85 -20.36 -6.68
C ARG A 138 11.41 -20.66 -7.06
N ASP A 139 10.58 -19.64 -7.28
CA ASP A 139 9.18 -19.76 -7.67
C ASP A 139 8.97 -19.45 -9.16
N ARG A 140 9.15 -20.49 -9.98
CA ARG A 140 9.06 -20.37 -11.45
C ARG A 140 7.63 -20.41 -11.98
N THR A 141 6.62 -20.23 -11.12
CA THR A 141 5.21 -20.21 -11.51
C THR A 141 4.82 -18.87 -12.12
N THR A 142 3.63 -18.79 -12.74
CA THR A 142 3.07 -17.52 -13.21
C THR A 142 2.87 -16.55 -12.04
N THR A 143 2.31 -17.04 -10.92
CA THR A 143 2.14 -16.26 -9.70
C THR A 143 3.47 -15.74 -9.16
N GLY A 144 4.54 -16.55 -9.21
CA GLY A 144 5.88 -16.13 -8.80
C GLY A 144 6.41 -14.96 -9.63
N ARG A 145 6.21 -14.97 -10.95
CA ARG A 145 6.58 -13.85 -11.82
C ARG A 145 5.77 -12.58 -11.53
N GLU A 146 4.48 -12.73 -11.27
CA GLU A 146 3.60 -11.62 -10.89
C GLU A 146 4.00 -11.00 -9.54
N ARG A 147 4.35 -11.84 -8.56
CA ARG A 147 4.88 -11.41 -7.25
C ARG A 147 6.25 -10.74 -7.38
N ALA A 148 7.11 -11.22 -8.29
CA ALA A 148 8.37 -10.57 -8.59
C ALA A 148 8.17 -9.18 -9.21
N ALA A 149 7.22 -9.03 -10.15
CA ALA A 149 6.86 -7.75 -10.74
C ALA A 149 6.32 -6.76 -9.70
N GLU A 150 5.48 -7.24 -8.78
CA GLU A 150 5.02 -6.46 -7.63
C GLU A 150 6.17 -5.99 -6.74
N ALA A 151 7.08 -6.89 -6.37
CA ALA A 151 8.23 -6.56 -5.52
C ALA A 151 9.13 -5.52 -6.19
N ARG A 152 9.38 -5.62 -7.50
CA ARG A 152 10.14 -4.62 -8.27
C ARG A 152 9.47 -3.25 -8.25
N ALA A 153 8.15 -3.22 -8.44
CA ALA A 153 7.35 -2.00 -8.36
C ALA A 153 7.34 -1.37 -6.96
N ALA A 154 7.58 -2.17 -5.92
CA ALA A 154 7.67 -1.74 -4.54
C ALA A 154 9.03 -1.12 -4.16
N ILE A 155 10.08 -1.24 -4.99
CA ILE A 155 11.39 -0.66 -4.71
C ILE A 155 11.25 0.86 -4.44
N PRO A 156 11.68 1.37 -3.26
CA PRO A 156 11.40 2.73 -2.82
C PRO A 156 12.45 3.72 -3.34
N THR A 157 12.60 3.79 -4.66
CA THR A 157 13.49 4.76 -5.34
C THR A 157 12.73 5.53 -6.41
N PRO A 158 13.09 6.81 -6.68
CA PRO A 158 12.48 7.58 -7.76
C PRO A 158 12.53 6.85 -9.11
N GLU A 159 13.67 6.26 -9.44
CA GLU A 159 13.91 5.58 -10.71
C GLU A 159 13.00 4.35 -10.86
N ALA A 160 12.82 3.57 -9.79
CA ALA A 160 11.91 2.42 -9.82
C ALA A 160 10.45 2.84 -9.96
N LYS A 161 10.03 3.92 -9.28
CA LYS A 161 8.65 4.43 -9.39
C LYS A 161 8.38 4.97 -10.79
N GLU A 162 9.33 5.69 -11.37
CA GLU A 162 9.21 6.20 -12.74
C GLU A 162 9.17 5.07 -13.77
N ALA A 163 10.04 4.08 -13.65
CA ALA A 163 10.04 2.90 -14.53
C ALA A 163 8.72 2.12 -14.41
N THR A 164 8.20 1.95 -13.19
CA THR A 164 6.92 1.29 -12.92
C THR A 164 5.75 2.05 -13.52
N TRP A 165 5.73 3.37 -13.34
CA TRP A 165 4.72 4.25 -13.90
C TRP A 165 4.68 4.15 -15.42
N ARG A 166 5.83 4.32 -16.08
CA ARG A 166 5.95 4.19 -17.54
C ARG A 166 5.50 2.81 -18.02
N ALA A 167 5.87 1.74 -17.34
CA ALA A 167 5.40 0.40 -17.69
C ALA A 167 3.87 0.30 -17.63
N LEU A 168 3.21 0.84 -16.61
CA LEU A 168 1.75 0.80 -16.50
C LEU A 168 1.04 1.68 -17.55
N VAL A 169 1.59 2.86 -17.84
CA VAL A 169 0.99 3.84 -18.74
C VAL A 169 1.23 3.50 -20.21
N ASP A 170 2.43 3.02 -20.56
CA ASP A 170 2.87 2.85 -21.94
C ASP A 170 2.72 1.41 -22.44
N ASP A 171 2.84 0.39 -21.58
CA ASP A 171 2.74 -1.01 -21.99
C ASP A 171 1.28 -1.50 -21.96
N ALA A 172 0.64 -1.51 -23.13
CA ALA A 172 -0.70 -2.05 -23.31
C ALA A 172 -0.76 -3.59 -23.37
N SER A 173 0.40 -4.27 -23.37
CA SER A 173 0.50 -5.73 -23.45
C SER A 173 0.60 -6.43 -22.09
N MET A 174 0.76 -5.66 -21.00
CA MET A 174 0.82 -6.19 -19.64
C MET A 174 -0.43 -7.01 -19.30
N PRO A 175 -0.30 -8.27 -18.84
CA PRO A 175 -1.45 -9.05 -18.40
C PRO A 175 -2.18 -8.40 -17.22
N ASN A 176 -3.51 -8.49 -17.19
CA ASN A 176 -4.34 -7.82 -16.16
C ASN A 176 -3.93 -8.18 -14.72
N GLU A 177 -3.66 -9.45 -14.43
CA GLU A 177 -3.23 -9.89 -13.08
C GLU A 177 -1.86 -9.31 -12.71
N THR A 178 -0.93 -9.27 -13.67
CA THR A 178 0.36 -8.59 -13.49
C THR A 178 0.16 -7.09 -13.26
N GLN A 179 -0.76 -6.45 -13.97
CA GLN A 179 -1.05 -5.01 -13.80
C GLN A 179 -1.56 -4.71 -12.38
N VAL A 180 -2.49 -5.51 -11.86
CA VAL A 180 -3.00 -5.37 -10.47
C VAL A 180 -1.85 -5.48 -9.46
N ARG A 181 -0.95 -6.42 -9.67
CA ARG A 181 0.23 -6.66 -8.83
C ARG A 181 1.23 -5.51 -8.88
N VAL A 182 1.53 -5.01 -10.07
CA VAL A 182 2.43 -3.87 -10.28
C VAL A 182 1.83 -2.60 -9.67
N LEU A 183 0.52 -2.36 -9.80
CA LEU A 183 -0.17 -1.26 -9.13
C LEU A 183 -0.08 -1.34 -7.60
N ARG A 184 -0.20 -2.55 -7.03
CA ARG A 184 -0.01 -2.79 -5.59
C ARG A 184 1.43 -2.45 -5.16
N GLY A 185 2.42 -2.81 -5.96
CA GLY A 185 3.82 -2.46 -5.70
C GLY A 185 4.08 -0.95 -5.82
N LEU A 186 3.56 -0.30 -6.87
CA LEU A 186 3.68 1.14 -7.09
C LEU A 186 3.19 1.93 -5.87
N THR A 187 2.01 1.54 -5.35
CA THR A 187 1.33 2.19 -4.22
C THR A 187 1.82 1.72 -2.84
N SER A 188 2.75 0.77 -2.77
CA SER A 188 3.45 0.37 -1.54
C SER A 188 4.48 1.43 -1.13
N VAL A 189 3.99 2.56 -0.62
CA VAL A 189 4.79 3.77 -0.32
C VAL A 189 4.54 4.32 1.07
N GLU A 190 3.93 3.56 1.97
CA GLU A 190 3.62 4.00 3.34
C GLU A 190 4.81 4.71 4.03
N ARG A 191 6.03 4.19 3.81
CA ARG A 191 7.29 4.71 4.37
C ARG A 191 7.86 5.92 3.63
N ARG A 192 7.58 6.03 2.34
CA ARG A 192 8.16 7.01 1.41
C ARG A 192 7.10 7.55 0.43
N PRO A 193 6.02 8.15 0.94
CA PRO A 193 4.91 8.62 0.10
C PRO A 193 5.33 9.83 -0.76
N ASP A 194 6.42 10.51 -0.39
CA ASP A 194 7.06 11.58 -1.15
C ASP A 194 7.47 11.14 -2.56
N LEU A 195 7.77 9.85 -2.75
CA LEU A 195 8.09 9.29 -4.07
C LEU A 195 6.91 9.33 -5.03
N LEU A 196 5.68 9.49 -4.55
CA LEU A 196 4.50 9.60 -5.41
C LEU A 196 4.12 11.04 -5.78
N VAL A 197 4.76 12.06 -5.20
CA VAL A 197 4.46 13.48 -5.45
C VAL A 197 4.53 13.85 -6.94
N PRO A 198 5.56 13.48 -7.71
CA PRO A 198 5.64 13.82 -9.14
C PRO A 198 4.48 13.26 -9.97
N PHE A 199 3.96 12.09 -9.57
CA PHE A 199 2.92 11.40 -10.33
C PHE A 199 1.52 12.01 -10.17
N VAL A 200 1.34 12.98 -9.27
CA VAL A 200 0.07 13.73 -9.18
C VAL A 200 -0.17 14.52 -10.46
N SER A 201 0.86 15.23 -10.96
CA SER A 201 0.77 15.93 -12.25
C SER A 201 0.79 14.97 -13.43
N GLU A 202 1.65 13.94 -13.40
CA GLU A 202 1.70 12.96 -14.50
C GLU A 202 0.38 12.21 -14.66
N TYR A 203 -0.32 11.94 -13.55
CA TYR A 203 -1.65 11.33 -13.59
C TYR A 203 -2.60 12.16 -14.44
N VAL A 204 -2.79 13.45 -14.10
CA VAL A 204 -3.75 14.30 -14.82
C VAL A 204 -3.38 14.50 -16.29
N GLU A 205 -2.09 14.52 -16.62
CA GLU A 205 -1.61 14.55 -18.02
C GLU A 205 -1.89 13.24 -18.77
N ALA A 206 -1.85 12.10 -18.08
CA ALA A 206 -2.06 10.78 -18.68
C ALA A 206 -3.54 10.40 -18.89
N ILE A 207 -4.49 11.04 -18.18
CA ILE A 207 -5.90 10.64 -18.16
C ILE A 207 -6.49 10.44 -19.56
N ASP A 208 -6.36 11.45 -20.44
CA ASP A 208 -7.00 11.43 -21.76
C ASP A 208 -6.37 10.39 -22.69
N SER A 209 -5.04 10.23 -22.62
CA SER A 209 -4.32 9.23 -23.39
C SER A 209 -4.72 7.82 -22.98
N LEU A 210 -4.79 7.54 -21.68
CA LEU A 210 -5.21 6.24 -21.15
C LEU A 210 -6.66 5.93 -21.53
N TRP A 211 -7.55 6.91 -21.43
CA TRP A 211 -8.95 6.72 -21.79
C TRP A 211 -9.15 6.43 -23.28
N SER A 212 -8.42 7.13 -24.15
CA SER A 212 -8.58 7.00 -25.60
C SER A 212 -7.85 5.79 -26.21
N SER A 213 -6.76 5.32 -25.57
CA SER A 213 -5.91 4.23 -26.10
C SER A 213 -6.27 2.84 -25.56
N ARG A 214 -7.03 2.74 -24.47
CA ARG A 214 -7.34 1.46 -23.81
C ARG A 214 -8.82 1.08 -23.95
N THR A 215 -9.13 -0.19 -23.71
CA THR A 215 -10.53 -0.60 -23.54
C THR A 215 -11.10 0.06 -22.28
N PHE A 216 -12.42 0.25 -22.22
CA PHE A 216 -13.09 0.88 -21.08
C PHE A 216 -12.67 0.27 -19.73
N HIS A 217 -12.71 -1.06 -19.59
CA HIS A 217 -12.34 -1.75 -18.36
C HIS A 217 -10.85 -1.57 -18.01
N MET A 218 -9.97 -1.57 -19.01
CA MET A 218 -8.54 -1.35 -18.80
C MET A 218 -8.25 0.09 -18.36
N ALA A 219 -8.87 1.07 -19.01
CA ALA A 219 -8.76 2.48 -18.64
C ALA A 219 -9.29 2.71 -17.23
N GLU A 220 -10.46 2.17 -16.88
CA GLU A 220 -11.04 2.29 -15.54
C GLU A 220 -10.11 1.71 -14.46
N ASN A 221 -9.57 0.50 -14.67
CA ASN A 221 -8.66 -0.13 -13.73
C ASN A 221 -7.35 0.66 -13.57
N LEU A 222 -6.76 1.15 -14.67
CA LEU A 222 -5.54 1.96 -14.62
C LEU A 222 -5.78 3.31 -13.94
N LEU A 223 -6.81 4.05 -14.36
CA LEU A 223 -7.09 5.37 -13.82
C LEU A 223 -7.49 5.32 -12.34
N THR A 224 -8.13 4.24 -11.90
CA THR A 224 -8.42 4.04 -10.46
C THR A 224 -7.15 3.63 -9.71
N GLY A 225 -6.36 2.70 -10.24
CA GLY A 225 -5.19 2.16 -9.54
C GLY A 225 -3.96 3.08 -9.52
N LEU A 226 -3.78 3.92 -10.55
CA LEU A 226 -2.66 4.86 -10.63
C LEU A 226 -2.83 6.03 -9.66
N TRP A 227 -4.08 6.38 -9.33
CA TRP A 227 -4.34 7.44 -8.37
C TRP A 227 -4.05 6.96 -6.95
N SER A 228 -3.19 7.69 -6.25
CA SER A 228 -2.83 7.38 -4.87
C SER A 228 -3.13 8.56 -3.94
N CYS A 229 -3.90 8.30 -2.90
CA CYS A 229 -4.16 9.29 -1.85
C CYS A 229 -2.98 9.43 -0.86
N ALA A 230 -1.89 8.68 -1.02
CA ALA A 230 -0.74 8.72 -0.11
C ALA A 230 -0.02 10.08 -0.11
N THR A 231 -0.22 10.88 -1.16
CA THR A 231 0.37 12.22 -1.31
C THR A 231 -0.41 13.33 -0.59
N VAL A 232 -1.61 13.03 -0.07
CA VAL A 232 -2.42 14.00 0.68
C VAL A 232 -1.69 14.43 1.95
N GLY A 233 -1.60 15.74 2.15
CA GLY A 233 -0.92 16.34 3.30
C GLY A 233 0.61 16.41 3.18
N LEU A 234 1.19 16.09 2.02
CA LEU A 234 2.60 16.31 1.73
C LEU A 234 2.84 17.68 1.08
N ASP A 235 4.02 18.24 1.33
CA ASP A 235 4.51 19.39 0.59
C ASP A 235 4.80 19.01 -0.88
N GLY A 236 4.62 19.97 -1.79
CA GLY A 236 4.98 19.80 -3.20
C GLY A 236 3.89 19.17 -4.09
N ALA A 237 2.75 18.78 -3.52
CA ALA A 237 1.56 18.36 -4.28
C ALA A 237 0.28 18.95 -3.68
N ASP A 238 -0.70 19.23 -4.55
CA ASP A 238 -2.10 19.44 -4.16
C ASP A 238 -2.98 18.48 -4.98
N PRO A 239 -3.18 17.24 -4.49
CA PRO A 239 -3.91 16.23 -5.24
C PRO A 239 -5.38 16.60 -5.49
N ALA A 240 -6.00 17.36 -4.57
CA ALA A 240 -7.38 17.81 -4.73
C ALA A 240 -7.48 18.86 -5.84
N ALA A 241 -6.62 19.89 -5.81
CA ALA A 241 -6.60 20.92 -6.84
C ALA A 241 -6.26 20.35 -8.22
N ALA A 242 -5.38 19.36 -8.31
CA ALA A 242 -5.05 18.69 -9.57
C ALA A 242 -6.29 18.05 -10.23
N LEU A 243 -7.06 17.25 -9.46
CA LEU A 243 -8.27 16.60 -9.98
C LEU A 243 -9.41 17.60 -10.25
N GLU A 244 -9.56 18.64 -9.40
CA GLU A 244 -10.52 19.72 -9.62
C GLU A 244 -10.23 20.47 -10.91
N GLY A 245 -8.97 20.86 -11.13
CA GLY A 245 -8.54 21.53 -12.35
C GLY A 245 -8.77 20.68 -13.61
N TRP A 246 -8.53 19.37 -13.53
CA TRP A 246 -8.88 18.46 -14.63
C TRP A 246 -10.39 18.43 -14.88
N LEU A 247 -11.21 18.31 -13.83
CA LEU A 247 -12.68 18.27 -13.96
C LEU A 247 -13.29 19.54 -14.52
N GLU A 248 -12.72 20.71 -14.21
CA GLU A 248 -13.14 22.02 -14.73
C GLU A 248 -12.77 22.17 -16.21
N SER A 249 -11.53 21.83 -16.57
CA SER A 249 -11.06 21.92 -17.97
C SER A 249 -11.73 20.90 -18.90
N HIS A 250 -12.21 19.77 -18.37
CA HIS A 250 -12.80 18.67 -19.14
C HIS A 250 -14.32 18.56 -18.97
N ALA A 251 -15.04 19.69 -18.95
CA ALA A 251 -16.49 19.72 -18.74
C ALA A 251 -17.30 18.85 -19.73
N GLN A 252 -16.78 18.66 -20.94
CA GLN A 252 -17.40 17.88 -22.02
C GLN A 252 -16.83 16.46 -22.17
N ALA A 253 -15.89 16.03 -21.32
CA ALA A 253 -15.38 14.67 -21.36
C ALA A 253 -16.49 13.63 -21.08
N PRO A 254 -16.33 12.37 -21.54
CA PRO A 254 -17.32 11.32 -21.31
C PRO A 254 -17.72 11.20 -19.83
N ALA A 255 -19.01 11.01 -19.56
CA ALA A 255 -19.54 10.99 -18.20
C ALA A 255 -18.88 9.92 -17.32
N ALA A 256 -18.57 8.75 -17.90
CA ALA A 256 -17.90 7.68 -17.18
C ALA A 256 -16.44 8.02 -16.81
N LEU A 257 -15.70 8.72 -17.69
CA LEU A 257 -14.37 9.20 -17.37
C LEU A 257 -14.41 10.25 -16.24
N ARG A 258 -15.32 11.22 -16.36
CA ARG A 258 -15.53 12.24 -15.32
C ARG A 258 -15.94 11.62 -13.98
N ARG A 259 -16.66 10.48 -13.98
CA ARG A 259 -17.02 9.76 -12.77
C ARG A 259 -15.77 9.23 -12.05
N ILE A 260 -14.86 8.57 -12.75
CA ILE A 260 -13.62 8.02 -12.17
C ILE A 260 -12.82 9.14 -11.49
N VAL A 261 -12.63 10.27 -12.16
CA VAL A 261 -11.88 11.41 -11.61
C VAL A 261 -12.59 12.03 -10.40
N ARG A 262 -13.93 12.08 -10.40
CA ARG A 262 -14.70 12.53 -9.23
C ARG A 262 -14.58 11.59 -8.03
N GLU A 263 -14.62 10.28 -8.27
CA GLU A 263 -14.44 9.28 -7.20
C GLU A 263 -13.05 9.40 -6.57
N ASN A 264 -12.01 9.54 -7.39
CA ASN A 264 -10.64 9.82 -6.92
C ASN A 264 -10.54 11.12 -6.11
N LEU A 265 -11.27 12.17 -6.51
CA LEU A 265 -11.33 13.45 -5.78
C LEU A 265 -12.07 13.29 -4.45
N ASP A 266 -13.17 12.54 -4.43
CA ASP A 266 -13.94 12.29 -3.22
C ASP A 266 -13.12 11.51 -2.18
N ASP A 267 -12.34 10.52 -2.63
CA ASP A 267 -11.42 9.77 -1.77
C ASP A 267 -10.24 10.64 -1.28
N THR A 268 -9.71 11.50 -2.14
CA THR A 268 -8.67 12.48 -1.78
C THR A 268 -9.16 13.42 -0.68
N ARG A 269 -10.35 14.00 -0.84
CA ARG A 269 -10.98 14.88 0.15
C ARG A 269 -11.32 14.14 1.44
N ARG A 270 -11.67 12.86 1.35
CA ARG A 270 -11.92 11.99 2.50
C ARG A 270 -10.67 11.78 3.33
N VAL A 271 -9.54 11.48 2.69
CA VAL A 271 -8.24 11.38 3.36
C VAL A 271 -7.86 12.72 4.01
N ALA A 272 -8.04 13.84 3.30
CA ALA A 272 -7.75 15.17 3.86
C ALA A 272 -8.60 15.47 5.12
N ARG A 273 -9.89 15.13 5.11
CA ARG A 273 -10.76 15.28 6.30
C ARG A 273 -10.31 14.39 7.46
N ALA A 274 -9.93 13.14 7.17
CA ALA A 274 -9.44 12.22 8.20
C ALA A 274 -8.13 12.72 8.83
N GLN A 275 -7.19 13.22 8.02
CA GLN A 275 -5.95 13.82 8.50
C GLN A 275 -6.20 15.08 9.34
N ALA A 276 -7.13 15.95 8.93
CA ALA A 276 -7.47 17.15 9.68
C ALA A 276 -8.05 16.85 11.07
N ALA A 277 -8.80 15.76 11.22
CA ALA A 277 -9.36 15.33 12.50
C ALA A 277 -8.27 14.91 13.52
N GLU A 278 -7.09 14.51 13.05
CA GLU A 278 -5.95 14.16 13.90
C GLU A 278 -5.32 15.40 14.56
N THR A 279 -5.39 16.54 13.89
CA THR A 279 -4.85 17.82 14.39
C THR A 279 -5.86 18.65 15.18
N GLY A 280 -7.11 18.17 15.29
CA GLY A 280 -8.26 18.93 15.77
C GLY A 280 -8.54 18.88 17.28
N GLU A 281 -7.55 18.57 18.12
CA GLU A 281 -7.66 18.66 19.59
C GLU A 281 -7.04 19.95 20.16
#